data_AF-A0A914EAY4-F1
#
_entry.id   AF-A0A914EAY4-F1
#
_cell.length_a   1.000
_cell.length_b   1.000
_cell.length_c   1.000
_cell.angle_alpha   90.00
_cell.angle_beta   90.00
_cell.angle_gamma   90.00
#
_symmetry.space_group_name_H-M   'P 1'
#
loop_
_entity.id
_entity.type
_entity.pdbx_description
1 polymer ?
#
loop_
_entity_poly.entity_id
_entity_poly.type
_entity_poly.pdbx_seq_one_letter_code
_entity_poly.pdbx_strand_id
1 'polypeptide(L)'
;MGQFDSKSCLKESNMPSDMTQFATQVVSEVVEEHRHWGKGGQSQNTGAYLYDDQKICDDINHAFLSQYGGRWFCIAGPHAVFPELPRPAKLIYFEHSTGWKYGSQKYRIFIYSYDENGSLASEPPPVYAQKVPSS
;
A
#
# COMPACT_ATOMS: atom_id res chain seq x y z
N MET A 1 -12.57 -24.11 11.99
CA MET A 1 -11.83 -22.83 12.01
C MET A 1 -11.64 -22.43 10.55
N GLY A 2 -12.26 -21.34 10.09
CA GLY A 2 -12.14 -20.92 8.70
C GLY A 2 -10.75 -20.38 8.42
N GLN A 3 -10.10 -20.90 7.38
CA GLN A 3 -8.82 -20.41 6.87
C GLN A 3 -9.09 -19.04 6.22
N PHE A 4 -8.55 -17.97 6.80
CA PHE A 4 -8.65 -16.62 6.25
C PHE A 4 -7.39 -16.33 5.45
N ASP A 5 -7.50 -16.35 4.12
CA ASP A 5 -6.45 -15.89 3.20
C ASP A 5 -6.37 -14.35 3.25
N SER A 6 -5.46 -13.82 4.07
CA SER A 6 -5.02 -12.43 3.95
C SER A 6 -3.99 -12.35 2.82
N LYS A 7 -4.29 -11.59 1.77
CA LYS A 7 -3.37 -11.34 0.66
C LYS A 7 -3.35 -9.86 0.33
N SER A 8 -2.14 -9.34 0.16
CA SER A 8 -1.89 -8.00 -0.39
C SER A 8 -1.90 -8.10 -1.91
N CYS A 9 -2.82 -7.38 -2.55
CA CYS A 9 -2.95 -7.34 -4.00
C CYS A 9 -2.46 -5.99 -4.53
N LEU A 10 -1.49 -6.01 -5.44
CA LEU A 10 -1.08 -4.84 -6.20
C LEU A 10 -2.25 -4.32 -7.04
N LYS A 11 -2.49 -3.01 -7.01
CA LYS A 11 -3.55 -2.35 -7.78
C LYS A 11 -3.01 -1.39 -8.83
N GLU A 12 -2.00 -0.63 -8.47
CA GLU A 12 -1.38 0.35 -9.35
C GLU A 12 0.11 0.46 -9.01
N SER A 13 0.95 0.60 -10.03
CA SER A 13 2.37 0.90 -9.89
C SER A 13 2.83 1.65 -11.14
N ASN A 14 3.59 2.73 -10.94
CA ASN A 14 4.42 3.32 -11.99
C ASN A 14 5.92 3.01 -11.79
N MET A 15 6.24 2.17 -10.80
CA MET A 15 7.61 1.80 -10.48
C MET A 15 8.14 0.71 -11.44
N PRO A 16 9.47 0.62 -11.63
CA PRO A 16 10.10 -0.51 -12.29
C PRO A 16 9.69 -1.88 -11.70
N SER A 17 9.81 -2.94 -12.49
CA SER A 17 9.33 -4.28 -12.09
C SER A 17 10.06 -4.85 -10.87
N ASP A 18 11.37 -4.62 -10.77
CA ASP A 18 12.19 -5.03 -9.62
C ASP A 18 11.75 -4.33 -8.34
N MET A 19 11.47 -3.02 -8.42
CA MET A 19 10.95 -2.24 -7.31
C MET A 19 9.52 -2.64 -6.92
N THR A 20 8.69 -2.97 -7.91
CA THR A 20 7.34 -3.48 -7.68
C THR A 20 7.35 -4.85 -6.97
N GLN A 21 8.28 -5.73 -7.34
CA GLN A 21 8.47 -7.03 -6.69
C GLN A 21 8.95 -6.86 -5.25
N PHE A 22 9.96 -6.02 -5.02
CA PHE A 22 10.44 -5.68 -3.69
C PHE A 22 9.32 -5.12 -2.80
N ALA A 23 8.55 -4.16 -3.32
CA ALA A 23 7.41 -3.58 -2.62
C ALA A 23 6.37 -4.63 -2.21
N THR A 24 6.08 -5.57 -3.11
CA THR A 24 5.11 -6.66 -2.88
C THR A 24 5.58 -7.55 -1.74
N GLN A 25 6.87 -7.88 -1.70
CA GLN A 25 7.46 -8.67 -0.62
C GLN A 25 7.39 -7.92 0.71
N VAL A 26 7.91 -6.68 0.77
CA VAL A 26 7.95 -5.87 1.99
C VAL A 26 6.54 -5.65 2.55
N VAL A 27 5.58 -5.28 1.72
CA VAL A 27 4.20 -5.06 2.17
C VAL A 27 3.58 -6.34 2.71
N SER A 28 3.86 -7.49 2.11
CA SER A 28 3.33 -8.76 2.60
C SER A 28 3.92 -9.15 3.95
N GLU A 29 5.22 -8.93 4.14
CA GLU A 29 5.92 -9.23 5.40
C GLU A 29 5.47 -8.27 6.53
N VAL A 30 5.54 -6.96 6.29
CA VAL A 30 5.23 -5.93 7.30
C VAL A 30 3.77 -5.99 7.74
N VAL A 31 2.82 -6.16 6.80
CA VAL A 31 1.40 -6.20 7.16
C VAL A 31 1.07 -7.45 7.98
N GLU A 32 1.67 -8.59 7.69
CA GLU A 32 1.48 -9.81 8.49
C GLU A 32 2.19 -9.72 9.85
N GLU A 33 3.35 -9.07 9.95
CA GLU A 33 4.05 -8.86 11.23
C GLU A 33 3.24 -7.99 12.19
N HIS A 34 2.66 -6.90 11.69
CA HIS A 34 1.84 -5.97 12.48
C HIS A 34 0.37 -6.38 12.57
N ARG A 35 0.03 -7.58 12.07
CA ARG A 35 -1.30 -8.13 12.18
C ARG A 35 -1.51 -8.66 13.58
N HIS A 36 -2.11 -7.83 14.44
CA HIS A 36 -2.48 -8.25 15.78
C HIS A 36 -3.98 -8.49 15.90
N TRP A 37 -4.34 -9.57 16.59
CA TRP A 37 -5.72 -9.78 17.00
C TRP A 37 -6.05 -8.79 18.12
N GLY A 38 -6.81 -7.75 17.82
CA GLY A 38 -7.24 -6.79 18.82
C GLY A 38 -8.18 -7.44 19.83
N LYS A 39 -7.81 -7.46 21.12
CA LYS A 39 -8.82 -7.42 22.18
C LYS A 39 -9.23 -5.96 22.31
N GLY A 40 -10.26 -5.55 21.56
CA GLY A 40 -10.72 -4.17 21.55
C GLY A 40 -10.94 -3.63 22.97
N GLY A 41 -10.28 -2.53 23.31
CA GLY A 41 -10.76 -1.65 24.36
C GLY A 41 -12.15 -1.16 23.95
N GLN A 42 -13.17 -1.50 24.75
CA GLN A 42 -14.59 -1.18 24.56
C GLN A 42 -15.31 -1.81 23.34
N SER A 43 -15.26 -3.13 23.19
CA SER A 43 -16.47 -3.95 22.91
C SER A 43 -16.01 -5.40 22.78
N GLN A 44 -16.33 -6.22 23.78
CA GLN A 44 -15.88 -7.62 23.86
C GLN A 44 -16.47 -8.54 22.78
N ASN A 45 -17.17 -8.03 21.76
CA ASN A 45 -17.94 -8.85 20.80
C ASN A 45 -17.62 -8.64 19.31
N THR A 46 -16.69 -7.76 18.94
CA THR A 46 -16.28 -7.56 17.54
C THR A 46 -14.79 -7.85 17.37
N GLY A 47 -14.44 -9.10 17.10
CA GLY A 47 -13.07 -9.47 16.76
C GLY A 47 -12.66 -8.81 15.44
N ALA A 48 -11.76 -7.84 15.52
CA ALA A 48 -11.16 -7.15 14.38
C ALA A 48 -9.64 -7.21 14.51
N TYR A 49 -8.95 -7.31 13.37
CA TYR A 49 -7.51 -7.08 13.34
C TYR A 49 -7.25 -5.59 13.51
N LEU A 50 -6.36 -5.26 14.45
CA LEU A 50 -5.84 -3.91 14.60
C LEU A 50 -4.47 -3.88 13.92
N TYR A 51 -4.29 -2.88 13.06
CA TYR A 51 -3.02 -2.59 12.41
C TYR A 51 -2.47 -1.31 13.06
N ASP A 52 -1.17 -1.29 13.32
CA ASP A 52 -0.48 -0.05 13.67
C ASP A 52 -0.05 0.64 12.38
N ASP A 53 -0.94 1.48 11.85
CA ASP A 53 -0.76 2.17 10.57
C ASP A 53 0.58 2.94 10.52
N GLN A 54 0.96 3.57 11.64
CA GLN A 54 2.21 4.33 11.74
C GLN A 54 3.42 3.40 11.68
N LYS A 55 3.42 2.31 12.47
CA LYS A 55 4.54 1.37 12.50
C LYS A 55 4.72 0.65 11.17
N ILE A 56 3.62 0.28 10.51
CA ILE A 56 3.64 -0.29 9.15
C ILE A 56 4.30 0.67 8.18
N CYS A 57 3.92 1.95 8.21
CA CYS A 57 4.52 2.93 7.32
C CYS A 57 5.99 3.22 7.65
N ASP A 58 6.39 3.24 8.92
CA ASP A 58 7.79 3.43 9.31
C ASP A 58 8.67 2.27 8.81
N ASP A 59 8.20 1.02 8.95
CA ASP A 59 8.95 -0.16 8.51
C ASP A 59 9.04 -0.26 6.99
N ILE A 60 7.97 0.07 6.27
CA ILE A 60 7.98 0.18 4.81
C ILE A 60 8.95 1.27 4.36
N ASN A 61 8.88 2.47 4.95
CA ASN A 61 9.78 3.58 4.60
C ASN A 61 11.24 3.22 4.87
N HIS A 62 11.52 2.55 5.99
CA HIS A 62 12.87 2.10 6.34
C HIS A 62 13.41 1.08 5.33
N ALA A 63 12.59 0.10 4.91
CA ALA A 63 12.98 -0.88 3.90
C ALA A 63 13.32 -0.23 2.55
N PHE A 64 12.51 0.73 2.10
CA PHE A 64 12.76 1.47 0.84
C PHE A 64 13.96 2.39 0.93
N LEU A 65 14.15 3.10 2.06
CA LEU A 65 15.33 3.92 2.31
C LEU A 65 16.60 3.06 2.26
N SER A 66 16.59 1.88 2.89
CA SER A 66 17.73 0.97 2.91
C SER A 66 18.07 0.41 1.53
N GLN A 67 17.06 0.09 0.71
CA GLN A 67 17.27 -0.57 -0.59
C GLN A 67 17.58 0.42 -1.71
N TYR A 68 16.94 1.59 -1.73
CA TYR A 68 16.98 2.53 -2.84
C TYR A 68 17.50 3.93 -2.49
N GLY A 69 17.72 4.22 -1.20
CA GLY A 69 18.01 5.57 -0.73
C GLY A 69 16.85 6.54 -0.96
N GLY A 70 17.10 7.82 -0.68
CA GLY A 70 16.13 8.89 -0.92
C GLY A 70 15.00 8.97 0.10
N ARG A 71 14.04 9.87 -0.14
CA ARG A 71 12.91 10.11 0.76
C ARG A 71 11.65 9.40 0.26
N TRP A 72 11.12 8.52 1.10
CA TRP A 72 9.90 7.75 0.84
C TRP A 72 8.80 8.15 1.82
N PHE A 73 7.57 8.00 1.35
CA PHE A 73 6.37 8.28 2.09
C PHE A 73 5.43 7.09 1.99
N CYS A 74 4.66 6.88 3.06
CA CYS A 74 3.67 5.83 3.13
C CYS A 74 2.36 6.38 3.72
N ILE A 75 1.25 5.92 3.17
CA ILE A 75 -0.08 6.10 3.77
C ILE A 75 -0.71 4.71 3.85
N ALA A 76 -1.04 4.28 5.06
CA ALA A 76 -1.68 3.00 5.30
C ALA A 76 -2.96 3.19 6.12
N GLY A 77 -3.94 2.31 5.91
CA GLY A 77 -5.17 2.30 6.71
C GLY A 77 -6.40 1.78 5.96
N PRO A 78 -7.49 1.44 6.67
CA PRO A 78 -8.74 0.99 6.05
C PRO A 78 -9.46 2.08 5.24
N HIS A 79 -9.20 3.34 5.59
CA HIS A 79 -9.75 4.52 4.93
C HIS A 79 -8.66 5.37 4.28
N ALA A 80 -7.46 4.83 4.08
CA ALA A 80 -6.40 5.55 3.39
C ALA A 80 -6.88 5.95 1.98
N VAL A 81 -6.70 7.24 1.68
CA VAL A 81 -6.97 7.85 0.38
C VAL A 81 -5.69 8.57 -0.02
N PHE A 82 -5.25 8.35 -1.25
CA PHE A 82 -4.12 9.08 -1.79
C PHE A 82 -4.53 10.56 -1.93
N PRO A 83 -3.81 11.51 -1.31
CA PRO A 83 -4.19 12.91 -1.36
C PRO A 83 -4.09 13.43 -2.80
N GLU A 84 -4.98 14.37 -3.17
CA GLU A 84 -4.92 15.10 -4.44
C GLU A 84 -3.74 16.09 -4.46
N LEU A 85 -2.52 15.56 -4.36
CA LEU A 85 -1.27 16.28 -4.50
C LEU A 85 -0.72 16.08 -5.92
N PRO A 86 0.26 16.89 -6.37
CA PRO A 86 0.93 16.61 -7.64
C PRO A 86 1.37 15.14 -7.72
N ARG A 87 1.24 14.54 -8.92
CA ARG A 87 1.53 13.12 -9.12
C ARG A 87 2.95 12.81 -8.67
N PRO A 88 3.15 11.83 -7.78
CA PRO A 88 4.47 11.45 -7.31
C PRO A 88 5.33 10.88 -8.45
N ALA A 89 6.65 11.00 -8.32
CA ALA A 89 7.59 10.45 -9.28
C ALA A 89 7.53 8.93 -9.30
N LYS A 90 7.37 8.32 -8.11
CA LYS A 90 7.15 6.88 -7.94
C LYS A 90 5.95 6.68 -7.03
N LEU A 91 5.06 5.76 -7.40
CA LEU A 91 3.85 5.39 -6.70
C LEU A 91 3.57 3.91 -6.88
N ILE A 92 3.20 3.28 -5.78
CA ILE A 92 2.66 1.94 -5.77
C ILE A 92 1.52 1.85 -4.75
N TYR A 93 0.48 1.13 -5.11
CA TYR A 93 -0.75 0.98 -4.34
C TYR A 93 -1.12 -0.49 -4.17
N PHE A 94 -1.33 -0.90 -2.92
CA PHE A 94 -1.80 -2.22 -2.54
C PHE A 94 -3.14 -2.17 -1.81
N GLU A 95 -4.00 -3.17 -2.09
CA GLU A 95 -5.13 -3.51 -1.23
C GLU A 95 -4.86 -4.84 -0.53
N HIS A 96 -4.82 -4.81 0.79
CA HIS A 96 -4.74 -5.98 1.65
C HIS A 96 -6.13 -6.30 2.22
N SER A 97 -6.58 -7.54 2.06
CA SER A 97 -7.89 -7.96 2.58
C SER A 97 -7.78 -8.43 4.02
N THR A 98 -8.40 -7.69 4.95
CA THR A 98 -8.46 -8.06 6.36
C THR A 98 -9.76 -8.81 6.62
N GLY A 99 -9.66 -10.06 7.06
CA GLY A 99 -10.84 -10.87 7.41
C GLY A 99 -11.42 -10.43 8.76
N TRP A 100 -12.72 -10.17 8.82
CA TRP A 100 -13.47 -9.97 10.05
C TRP A 100 -14.43 -11.15 10.27
N LYS A 101 -14.84 -11.39 11.52
CA LYS A 101 -15.88 -12.39 11.83
C LYS A 101 -17.23 -12.08 11.15
N TYR A 102 -17.45 -10.84 10.71
CA TYR A 102 -18.71 -10.35 10.13
C TYR A 102 -18.55 -9.63 8.77
N GLY A 103 -17.39 -9.71 8.11
CA GLY A 103 -17.15 -9.05 6.82
C GLY A 103 -15.68 -9.07 6.39
N SER A 104 -15.38 -8.48 5.24
CA SER A 104 -13.99 -8.19 4.82
C SER A 104 -13.82 -6.68 4.72
N GLN A 105 -12.78 -6.14 5.35
CA GLN A 105 -12.41 -4.73 5.18
C GLN A 105 -11.10 -4.68 4.39
N LYS A 106 -11.06 -3.78 3.41
CA LYS A 106 -9.84 -3.52 2.64
C LYS A 106 -8.95 -2.57 3.42
N TYR A 107 -7.72 -3.00 3.67
CA TYR A 107 -6.64 -2.18 4.17
C TYR A 107 -5.81 -1.70 2.98
N ARG A 108 -5.62 -0.39 2.86
CA ARG A 108 -5.00 0.23 1.69
C ARG A 108 -3.63 0.76 2.06
N ILE A 109 -2.66 0.59 1.17
CA ILE A 109 -1.28 1.01 1.40
C ILE A 109 -0.77 1.70 0.14
N PHE A 110 -0.35 2.94 0.29
CA PHE A 110 0.29 3.74 -0.75
C PHE A 110 1.75 3.95 -0.35
N ILE A 111 2.68 3.71 -1.27
CA ILE A 111 4.10 4.00 -1.09
C ILE A 111 4.53 4.89 -2.25
N TYR A 112 5.18 6.01 -1.94
CA TYR A 112 5.51 7.00 -2.95
C TYR A 112 6.76 7.79 -2.62
N SER A 113 7.37 8.37 -3.65
CA SER A 113 8.45 9.34 -3.52
C SER A 113 8.28 10.47 -4.53
N TYR A 114 8.81 11.63 -4.16
CA TYR A 114 8.97 12.80 -5.03
C TYR A 114 10.43 12.93 -5.44
N ASP A 115 10.71 13.63 -6.53
CA ASP A 115 12.08 13.97 -6.89
C ASP A 115 12.71 14.95 -5.86
N GLU A 116 14.03 15.18 -5.96
CA GLU A 116 14.78 16.05 -5.04
C GLU A 116 14.29 17.52 -5.04
N ASN A 117 13.49 17.92 -6.04
CA ASN A 117 12.90 19.25 -6.16
C ASN A 117 11.43 19.31 -5.72
N GLY A 118 10.87 18.22 -5.18
CA GLY A 118 9.43 18.11 -4.88
C GLY A 118 8.54 18.28 -6.12
N SER A 119 9.12 18.15 -7.31
CA SER A 119 8.55 18.48 -8.61
C SER A 119 8.35 17.23 -9.46
N LEU A 120 7.60 17.43 -10.53
CA LEU A 120 6.97 16.40 -11.35
C LEU A 120 7.97 15.40 -11.94
N ALA A 121 7.55 14.12 -12.04
CA ALA A 121 8.03 13.28 -13.13
C ALA A 121 7.85 14.07 -14.44
N SER A 122 8.96 14.49 -15.05
CA SER A 122 8.99 15.39 -16.21
C SER A 122 8.63 14.68 -17.51
N GLU A 123 7.74 13.67 -17.46
CA GLU A 123 7.23 13.00 -18.64
C GLU A 123 5.70 12.88 -18.56
N PRO A 124 4.98 13.27 -19.64
CA PRO A 124 3.56 12.95 -19.72
C PRO A 124 3.38 11.42 -19.64
N PRO A 125 2.27 10.92 -19.05
CA PRO A 125 2.02 9.49 -19.03
C PRO A 125 2.09 8.94 -20.46
N PRO A 126 2.64 7.74 -20.71
CA PRO A 126 2.50 7.12 -22.00
C PRO A 126 1.01 7.06 -22.32
N VAL A 127 0.63 7.63 -23.46
CA VAL A 127 -0.74 7.60 -23.98
C VAL A 127 -1.05 6.16 -24.34
N TYR A 128 -1.47 5.36 -23.36
CA TYR A 128 -2.23 4.15 -23.61
C TYR A 128 -3.70 4.52 -23.76
N ALA A 129 -3.99 5.40 -24.73
CA ALA A 129 -5.26 5.31 -25.41
C ALA A 129 -5.18 4.03 -26.26
N GLN A 130 -5.61 2.91 -25.68
CA GLN A 130 -6.04 1.77 -26.50
C GLN A 130 -7.24 2.26 -27.33
N LYS A 131 -6.94 2.84 -28.50
CA LYS A 131 -7.93 3.02 -29.55
C LYS A 131 -8.18 1.63 -30.11
N VAL A 132 -9.21 0.99 -29.57
CA VAL A 132 -9.78 -0.24 -30.14
C VAL A 132 -10.03 0.05 -31.62
N PRO A 133 -9.53 -0.77 -32.57
CA PRO A 133 -9.88 -0.59 -33.97
C PRO A 133 -11.36 -0.96 -34.13
N SER A 134 -12.18 0.02 -34.48
CA SER A 134 -13.49 -0.26 -35.07
C SER A 134 -13.26 -0.58 -36.54
N SER A 135 -13.49 -1.85 -36.89
CA SER A 135 -13.65 -2.34 -38.26
C SER A 135 -14.75 -1.58 -39.02
#